data_AF-G8YJ04-F1
#
_entry.id   AF-G8YJ04-F1
#
_cell.length_a   1.000
_cell.length_b   1.000
_cell.length_c   1.000
_cell.angle_alpha   90.00
_cell.angle_beta   90.00
_cell.angle_gamma   90.00
#
_symmetry.space_group_name_H-M   'P 1'
#
loop_
_entity.id
_entity.type
_entity.pdbx_description
1 polymer ?
#
loop_
_entity_poly.entity_id
_entity_poly.type
_entity_poly.pdbx_seq_one_letter_code
_entity_poly.pdbx_strand_id
1 'polypeptide(L)'
;MINAEANSIAPNVWLGSYSVMWNWQFFDANNIKVLINCANTYEFMGAMQRSGIPIGSDTIVLSLDPWFNEDGLSESERQTMGEYYAQFNRTLQNYLSFFYHYNPNVGTLIHQLPQGAKLSINSPILAGNLKENLFNVNRMLKLLRVINPSIGVAILSPDGNSALSTAVAMSFYMDTYNFNFDASFRNLKSIRPSIHTLNYQFYDDLIIMESLKKFYQENIEIKQENDSLLTTNCKSKRKQEYISVGGEHKRSRN
;
A
#
# COMPACT_ATOMS: atom_id res chain seq x y z
N MET A 1 -20.46 13.67 20.42
CA MET A 1 -19.16 14.05 19.80
C MET A 1 -18.76 12.91 18.89
N ILE A 2 -18.69 13.13 17.58
CA ILE A 2 -18.26 12.12 16.61
C ILE A 2 -16.74 12.03 16.77
N ASN A 3 -16.26 11.09 17.59
CA ASN A 3 -14.85 10.71 17.54
C ASN A 3 -14.60 10.18 16.12
N ALA A 4 -13.77 10.86 15.34
CA ALA A 4 -13.41 10.41 14.01
C ALA A 4 -12.61 9.10 14.15
N GLU A 5 -13.30 7.97 14.03
CA GLU A 5 -12.71 6.62 14.14
C GLU A 5 -11.63 6.39 13.08
N ALA A 6 -11.80 7.02 11.92
CA ALA A 6 -10.77 7.21 10.90
C ALA A 6 -10.70 8.66 10.42
N ASN A 7 -9.50 9.11 10.08
CA ASN A 7 -9.26 10.40 9.44
C ASN A 7 -8.69 10.19 8.03
N SER A 8 -9.20 10.92 7.04
CA SER A 8 -8.64 10.94 5.70
C SER A 8 -7.29 11.67 5.76
N ILE A 9 -6.21 10.95 5.48
CA ILE A 9 -4.85 11.51 5.45
C ILE A 9 -4.46 11.96 4.04
N ALA A 10 -5.05 11.33 3.02
CA ALA A 10 -4.88 11.68 1.62
C ALA A 10 -6.14 11.26 0.85
N PRO A 11 -6.33 11.67 -0.43
CA PRO A 11 -7.44 11.19 -1.24
C PRO A 11 -7.47 9.65 -1.24
N ASN A 12 -8.59 9.07 -0.82
CA ASN A 12 -8.84 7.62 -0.70
C ASN A 12 -7.85 6.88 0.24
N VAL A 13 -7.20 7.55 1.19
CA VAL A 13 -6.37 6.91 2.23
C VAL A 13 -6.81 7.39 3.61
N TRP A 14 -7.12 6.42 4.46
CA TRP A 14 -7.67 6.63 5.80
C TRP A 14 -6.75 6.01 6.84
N LEU A 15 -6.58 6.71 7.96
CA LEU A 15 -5.90 6.20 9.16
C LEU A 15 -6.92 6.11 10.28
N GLY A 16 -7.09 4.94 10.90
CA GLY A 16 -8.12 4.75 11.92
C GLY A 16 -7.91 3.57 12.86
N SER A 17 -8.79 3.48 13.86
CA SER A 17 -8.85 2.37 14.81
C SER A 17 -9.53 1.14 14.21
N TYR A 18 -9.36 -0.02 14.86
CA TYR A 18 -10.15 -1.21 14.55
C TYR A 18 -11.65 -0.99 14.65
N SER A 19 -12.09 0.02 15.40
CA SER A 19 -13.53 0.30 15.52
C SER A 19 -14.21 0.65 14.22
N VAL A 20 -13.45 1.18 13.26
CA VAL A 20 -13.90 1.43 11.90
C VAL A 20 -14.42 0.15 11.23
N MET A 21 -13.85 -1.01 11.58
CA MET A 21 -14.31 -2.32 11.08
C MET A 21 -15.73 -2.68 11.55
N TRP A 22 -16.32 -2.00 12.53
CA TRP A 22 -17.74 -2.21 12.88
C TRP A 22 -18.69 -1.35 12.03
N ASN A 23 -18.15 -0.49 11.16
CA ASN A 23 -18.92 0.44 10.36
C ASN A 23 -18.88 0.07 8.87
N TRP A 24 -19.78 -0.82 8.44
CA TRP A 24 -19.90 -1.21 7.02
C TRP A 24 -20.08 0.00 6.08
N GLN A 25 -20.82 1.03 6.50
CA GLN A 25 -21.07 2.21 5.67
C GLN A 25 -19.77 2.96 5.35
N PHE A 26 -18.79 2.95 6.25
CA PHE A 26 -17.48 3.51 6.00
C PHE A 26 -16.77 2.77 4.85
N PHE A 27 -16.86 1.44 4.81
CA PHE A 27 -16.21 0.62 3.78
C PHE A 27 -16.84 0.86 2.41
N ASP A 28 -18.16 0.84 2.34
CA ASP A 28 -18.91 1.03 1.10
C ASP A 28 -18.76 2.45 0.55
N ALA A 29 -18.99 3.47 1.40
CA ALA A 29 -18.94 4.88 0.98
C ALA A 29 -17.54 5.32 0.52
N ASN A 30 -16.48 4.74 1.07
CA ASN A 30 -15.10 5.10 0.73
C ASN A 30 -14.41 4.09 -0.19
N ASN A 31 -15.17 3.11 -0.72
CA ASN A 31 -14.66 2.03 -1.57
C ASN A 31 -13.40 1.38 -0.97
N ILE A 32 -13.43 1.06 0.33
CA ILE A 32 -12.28 0.46 1.02
C ILE A 32 -12.09 -0.97 0.52
N LYS A 33 -10.99 -1.20 -0.19
CA LYS A 33 -10.61 -2.51 -0.73
C LYS A 33 -9.19 -2.93 -0.33
N VAL A 34 -8.47 -2.08 0.40
CA VAL A 34 -7.16 -2.41 0.98
C VAL A 34 -7.18 -2.12 2.47
N LEU A 35 -6.94 -3.14 3.28
CA LEU A 35 -6.75 -3.03 4.72
C LEU A 35 -5.29 -3.30 5.04
N ILE A 36 -4.68 -2.42 5.82
CA ILE A 36 -3.32 -2.59 6.33
C ILE A 36 -3.39 -2.57 7.84
N ASN A 37 -3.33 -3.75 8.45
CA ASN A 37 -3.11 -3.89 9.87
C ASN A 37 -1.68 -3.43 10.23
N CYS A 38 -1.54 -2.66 11.29
CA CYS A 38 -0.28 -2.12 11.81
C CYS A 38 -0.10 -2.44 13.31
N ALA A 39 -0.48 -3.65 13.70
CA ALA A 39 -0.32 -4.20 15.04
C ALA A 39 -0.26 -5.74 14.97
N ASN A 40 -0.31 -6.40 16.13
CA ASN A 40 -0.26 -7.86 16.20
C ASN A 40 -1.32 -8.52 15.30
N THR A 41 -0.87 -9.45 14.47
CA THR A 41 -1.72 -10.08 13.45
C THR A 41 -2.87 -10.87 14.07
N TYR A 42 -2.66 -11.55 15.20
CA TYR A 42 -3.71 -12.33 15.86
C TYR A 42 -4.78 -11.45 16.47
N GLU A 43 -4.38 -10.36 17.12
CA GLU A 43 -5.32 -9.37 17.65
C GLU A 43 -6.20 -8.82 16.53
N PHE A 44 -5.59 -8.49 15.39
CA PHE A 44 -6.29 -8.03 14.20
C PHE A 44 -7.26 -9.07 13.66
N MET A 45 -6.85 -10.33 13.50
CA MET A 45 -7.73 -11.40 13.04
C MET A 45 -8.92 -11.61 13.98
N GLY A 46 -8.69 -11.58 15.30
CA GLY A 46 -9.77 -11.62 16.28
C GLY A 46 -10.71 -10.42 16.16
N ALA A 47 -10.18 -9.23 15.88
CA ALA A 47 -11.00 -8.03 15.64
C ALA A 47 -11.82 -8.15 14.34
N MET A 48 -11.25 -8.70 13.26
CA MET A 48 -11.96 -8.98 12.01
C MET A 48 -13.10 -9.97 12.24
N GLN A 49 -12.85 -11.07 12.96
CA GLN A 49 -13.89 -12.06 13.28
C GLN A 49 -15.04 -11.44 14.09
N ARG A 50 -14.71 -10.65 15.13
CA ARG A 50 -15.71 -9.94 15.95
C ARG A 50 -16.46 -8.86 15.17
N SER A 51 -15.86 -8.30 14.13
CA SER A 51 -16.48 -7.25 13.34
C SER A 51 -17.73 -7.71 12.61
N GLY A 52 -17.82 -9.00 12.29
CA GLY A 52 -18.90 -9.56 11.49
C GLY A 52 -18.94 -9.02 10.05
N ILE A 53 -17.99 -8.16 9.64
CA ILE A 53 -17.90 -7.69 8.26
C ILE A 53 -17.34 -8.84 7.42
N PRO A 54 -18.08 -9.32 6.41
CA PRO A 54 -17.51 -10.19 5.41
C PRO A 54 -16.49 -9.36 4.63
N ILE A 55 -15.21 -9.54 4.91
CA ILE A 55 -14.14 -8.98 4.08
C ILE A 55 -14.35 -9.55 2.69
N GLY A 56 -14.77 -8.67 1.77
CA GLY A 56 -15.18 -9.05 0.43
C GLY A 56 -14.07 -9.85 -0.27
N SER A 57 -14.46 -10.68 -1.24
CA SER A 57 -13.51 -11.40 -2.11
C SER A 57 -12.62 -10.47 -2.95
N ASP A 58 -12.88 -9.18 -2.90
CA ASP A 58 -12.17 -8.09 -3.57
C ASP A 58 -11.41 -7.19 -2.59
N THR A 59 -11.34 -7.53 -1.29
CA THR A 59 -10.60 -6.77 -0.29
C THR A 59 -9.25 -7.43 -0.01
N ILE A 60 -8.17 -6.71 -0.30
CA ILE A 60 -6.81 -7.12 0.03
C ILE A 60 -6.54 -6.75 1.47
N VAL A 61 -6.12 -7.73 2.26
CA VAL A 61 -5.76 -7.54 3.66
C VAL A 61 -4.29 -7.84 3.83
N LEU A 62 -3.54 -6.86 4.32
CA LEU A 62 -2.14 -6.97 4.68
C LEU A 62 -1.98 -6.79 6.18
N SER A 63 -1.00 -7.48 6.76
CA SER A 63 -0.60 -7.29 8.14
C SER A 63 0.85 -6.87 8.22
N LEU A 64 1.12 -5.63 8.65
CA LEU A 64 2.45 -5.18 9.03
C LEU A 64 2.71 -5.52 10.49
N ASP A 65 3.39 -6.63 10.71
CA ASP A 65 3.72 -7.17 12.02
C ASP A 65 5.18 -7.62 12.01
N PRO A 66 6.14 -6.67 12.20
CA PRO A 66 7.57 -6.97 12.14
C PRO A 66 8.03 -8.06 13.10
N TRP A 67 7.28 -8.26 14.19
CA TRP A 67 7.58 -9.20 15.26
C TRP A 67 6.79 -10.51 15.15
N PHE A 68 6.10 -10.72 14.04
CA PHE A 68 5.34 -11.93 13.79
C PHE A 68 6.23 -13.17 13.81
N ASN A 69 5.78 -14.20 14.53
CA ASN A 69 6.44 -15.50 14.61
C ASN A 69 5.40 -16.63 14.53
N GLU A 70 5.60 -17.57 13.61
CA GLU A 70 4.71 -18.74 13.42
C GLU A 70 5.03 -19.91 14.35
N ASP A 71 6.23 -19.96 14.93
CA ASP A 71 6.70 -21.12 15.70
C ASP A 71 5.94 -21.30 17.03
N GLY A 72 5.30 -20.25 17.53
CA GLY A 72 4.58 -20.23 18.81
C GLY A 72 3.08 -20.53 18.73
N LEU A 73 2.55 -20.85 17.55
CA LEU A 73 1.11 -20.90 17.34
C LEU A 73 0.45 -22.19 17.78
N SER A 74 -0.67 -22.06 18.48
CA SER A 74 -1.62 -23.15 18.71
C SER A 74 -2.22 -23.65 17.39
N GLU A 75 -2.75 -24.87 17.41
CA GLU A 75 -3.39 -25.47 16.23
C GLU A 75 -4.56 -24.62 15.69
N SER A 76 -5.35 -24.03 16.60
CA SER A 76 -6.46 -23.15 16.22
C SER A 76 -6.00 -21.85 15.53
N GLU A 77 -4.89 -21.28 15.98
CA GLU A 77 -4.30 -20.07 15.36
C GLU A 77 -3.71 -20.40 13.99
N ARG A 78 -3.07 -21.57 13.84
CA ARG A 78 -2.56 -22.05 12.55
C ARG A 78 -3.69 -22.25 11.53
N GLN A 79 -4.83 -22.81 11.95
CA GLN A 79 -5.99 -22.96 11.05
C GLN A 79 -6.50 -21.60 10.59
N THR A 80 -6.72 -20.68 11.53
CA THR A 80 -7.20 -19.33 11.21
C THR A 80 -6.23 -18.61 10.28
N MET A 81 -4.93 -18.80 10.48
CA MET A 81 -3.89 -18.26 9.61
C MET A 81 -3.94 -18.85 8.20
N GLY A 82 -4.17 -20.17 8.09
CA GLY A 82 -4.35 -20.84 6.81
C GLY A 82 -5.53 -20.29 6.01
N GLU A 83 -6.65 -19.99 6.68
CA GLU A 83 -7.83 -19.36 6.05
C GLU A 83 -7.51 -17.94 5.57
N TYR A 84 -6.79 -17.15 6.38
CA TYR A 84 -6.33 -15.82 6.01
C TYR A 84 -5.40 -15.84 4.79
N TYR A 85 -4.43 -16.75 4.75
CA TYR A 85 -3.52 -16.92 3.62
C TYR A 85 -4.26 -17.35 2.35
N ALA A 86 -5.22 -18.27 2.47
CA ALA A 86 -6.05 -18.71 1.35
C ALA A 86 -6.91 -17.57 0.80
N GLN A 87 -7.52 -16.77 1.67
CA GLN A 87 -8.32 -15.61 1.28
C GLN A 87 -7.47 -14.58 0.54
N PHE A 88 -6.31 -14.22 1.08
CA PHE A 88 -5.39 -13.26 0.46
C PHE A 88 -4.97 -13.70 -0.95
N ASN A 89 -4.48 -14.94 -1.09
CA ASN A 89 -4.03 -15.46 -2.39
C ASN A 89 -5.17 -15.48 -3.41
N ARG A 90 -6.38 -15.89 -2.99
CA ARG A 90 -7.57 -15.86 -3.86
C ARG A 90 -7.90 -14.44 -4.33
N THR A 91 -7.94 -13.46 -3.42
CA THR A 91 -8.24 -12.07 -3.76
C THR A 91 -7.18 -11.50 -4.69
N LEU A 92 -5.89 -11.70 -4.40
CA LEU A 92 -4.80 -11.21 -5.24
C LEU A 92 -4.84 -11.85 -6.63
N GLN A 93 -5.13 -13.14 -6.73
CA GLN A 93 -5.28 -13.84 -7.99
C GLN A 93 -6.40 -13.23 -8.85
N ASN A 94 -7.52 -12.83 -8.23
CA ASN A 94 -8.59 -12.13 -8.92
C ASN A 94 -8.13 -10.76 -9.44
N TYR A 95 -7.40 -9.99 -8.62
CA TYR A 95 -6.85 -8.68 -9.02
C TYR A 95 -5.88 -8.80 -10.19
N LEU A 96 -4.96 -9.76 -10.15
CA LEU A 96 -4.00 -10.00 -11.23
C LEU A 96 -4.71 -10.48 -12.51
N SER A 97 -5.69 -11.37 -12.38
CA SER A 97 -6.50 -11.82 -13.52
C SER A 97 -7.24 -10.66 -14.18
N PHE A 98 -7.85 -9.77 -13.37
CA PHE A 98 -8.47 -8.54 -13.86
C PHE A 98 -7.44 -7.66 -14.58
N PHE A 99 -6.29 -7.41 -13.96
CA PHE A 99 -5.25 -6.58 -14.55
C PHE A 99 -4.80 -7.08 -15.93
N TYR A 100 -4.46 -8.37 -16.06
CA TYR A 100 -4.04 -8.94 -17.34
C TYR A 100 -5.16 -8.98 -18.38
N HIS A 101 -6.41 -9.17 -17.97
CA HIS A 101 -7.56 -9.12 -18.87
C HIS A 101 -7.73 -7.74 -19.52
N TYR A 102 -7.62 -6.66 -18.73
CA TYR A 102 -7.79 -5.29 -19.22
C TYR A 102 -6.51 -4.66 -19.79
N ASN A 103 -5.36 -5.33 -19.65
CA ASN A 103 -4.07 -4.87 -20.17
C ASN A 103 -3.35 -5.97 -20.98
N PRO A 104 -3.93 -6.41 -22.12
CA PRO A 104 -3.42 -7.55 -22.89
C PRO A 104 -1.97 -7.36 -23.39
N ASN A 105 -1.56 -6.11 -23.60
CA ASN A 105 -0.22 -5.76 -24.08
C ASN A 105 0.88 -5.88 -23.00
N VAL A 106 0.53 -6.10 -21.72
CA VAL A 106 1.52 -6.24 -20.62
C VAL A 106 2.15 -7.63 -20.59
N GLY A 107 1.56 -8.60 -21.27
CA GLY A 107 2.10 -9.96 -21.40
C GLY A 107 3.48 -10.05 -22.06
N THR A 108 3.92 -9.00 -22.75
CA THR A 108 5.26 -8.91 -23.35
C THR A 108 6.31 -8.32 -22.42
N LEU A 109 5.91 -7.73 -21.27
CA LEU A 109 6.79 -6.97 -20.38
C LEU A 109 6.97 -7.64 -19.01
N ILE A 110 5.99 -8.44 -18.57
CA ILE A 110 6.02 -9.18 -17.31
C ILE A 110 5.60 -10.61 -17.64
N HIS A 111 6.34 -11.60 -17.15
CA HIS A 111 5.95 -13.00 -17.27
C HIS A 111 4.48 -13.16 -16.84
N GLN A 112 3.62 -13.55 -17.77
CA GLN A 112 2.24 -13.87 -17.43
C GLN A 112 2.26 -15.00 -16.39
N LEU A 113 1.39 -14.90 -15.38
CA LEU A 113 1.11 -16.06 -14.53
C LEU A 113 0.69 -17.22 -15.44
N PRO A 114 1.29 -18.42 -15.29
CA PRO A 114 0.88 -19.56 -16.09
C PRO A 114 -0.63 -19.77 -15.93
N GLN A 115 -1.35 -20.01 -17.04
CA GLN A 115 -2.79 -20.24 -16.97
C GLN A 115 -3.08 -21.40 -15.99
N GLY A 116 -3.90 -21.12 -14.97
CA GLY A 116 -4.24 -22.11 -13.94
C GLY A 116 -3.21 -22.28 -12.80
N ALA A 117 -2.10 -21.54 -12.79
CA ALA A 117 -1.19 -21.53 -11.65
C ALA A 117 -1.87 -20.88 -10.45
N LYS A 118 -2.01 -21.63 -9.34
CA LYS A 118 -2.42 -21.04 -8.06
C LYS A 118 -1.30 -20.15 -7.56
N LEU A 119 -1.60 -18.89 -7.21
CA LEU A 119 -0.64 -18.07 -6.49
C LEU A 119 -0.36 -18.70 -5.13
N SER A 120 0.93 -18.87 -4.85
CA SER A 120 1.45 -19.26 -3.54
C SER A 120 2.40 -18.16 -3.09
N ILE A 121 1.84 -17.00 -2.71
CA ILE A 121 2.67 -15.99 -2.04
C ILE A 121 2.92 -16.46 -0.61
N ASN A 122 4.17 -16.31 -0.18
CA ASN A 122 4.66 -16.85 1.09
C ASN A 122 3.87 -16.32 2.30
N SER A 123 3.49 -15.04 2.34
CA SER A 123 2.62 -14.53 3.40
C SER A 123 2.03 -13.13 3.07
N PRO A 124 0.75 -12.85 3.41
CA PRO A 124 0.20 -11.49 3.55
C PRO A 124 0.74 -10.71 4.77
N ILE A 125 1.58 -11.35 5.59
CA ILE A 125 2.20 -10.75 6.77
C ILE A 125 3.59 -10.25 6.41
N LEU A 126 3.78 -8.94 6.59
CA LEU A 126 5.02 -8.23 6.38
C LEU A 126 5.81 -8.24 7.69
N ALA A 127 6.57 -9.32 7.91
CA ALA A 127 7.44 -9.52 9.07
C ALA A 127 8.88 -9.07 8.79
N GLY A 128 9.70 -8.92 9.85
CA GLY A 128 11.13 -8.62 9.71
C GLY A 128 11.44 -7.16 9.42
N ASN A 129 12.23 -6.88 8.37
CA ASN A 129 12.81 -5.55 8.15
C ASN A 129 11.74 -4.49 7.83
N LEU A 130 11.51 -3.57 8.77
CA LEU A 130 10.48 -2.54 8.63
C LEU A 130 10.69 -1.64 7.41
N LYS A 131 11.92 -1.22 7.09
CA LYS A 131 12.20 -0.37 5.92
C LYS A 131 11.74 -1.05 4.62
N GLU A 132 12.10 -2.32 4.43
CA GLU A 132 11.70 -3.11 3.26
C GLU A 132 10.18 -3.26 3.21
N ASN A 133 9.55 -3.50 4.35
CA ASN A 133 8.10 -3.61 4.44
C ASN A 133 7.39 -2.29 4.11
N LEU A 134 7.93 -1.13 4.51
CA LEU A 134 7.42 0.18 4.09
C LEU A 134 7.52 0.35 2.56
N PHE A 135 8.61 -0.09 1.92
CA PHE A 135 8.69 -0.11 0.45
C PHE A 135 7.63 -1.04 -0.18
N ASN A 136 7.47 -2.24 0.37
CA ASN A 136 6.50 -3.23 -0.14
C ASN A 136 5.07 -2.69 -0.05
N VAL A 137 4.67 -2.09 1.07
CA VAL A 137 3.37 -1.45 1.24
C VAL A 137 3.16 -0.36 0.19
N ASN A 138 4.08 0.60 0.10
CA ASN A 138 3.92 1.75 -0.81
C ASN A 138 3.88 1.33 -2.28
N ARG A 139 4.73 0.38 -2.69
CA ARG A 139 4.73 -0.17 -4.06
C ARG A 139 3.42 -0.89 -4.37
N MET A 140 2.91 -1.70 -3.45
CA MET A 140 1.62 -2.37 -3.63
C MET A 140 0.48 -1.36 -3.77
N LEU A 141 0.44 -0.33 -2.91
CA LEU A 141 -0.58 0.72 -2.99
C LEU A 141 -0.53 1.46 -4.33
N LYS A 142 0.66 1.78 -4.83
CA LYS A 142 0.85 2.37 -6.16
C LYS A 142 0.31 1.46 -7.26
N LEU A 143 0.66 0.17 -7.24
CA LEU A 143 0.19 -0.80 -8.24
C LEU A 143 -1.33 -0.91 -8.26
N LEU A 144 -1.96 -1.07 -7.09
CA LEU A 144 -3.42 -1.17 -7.00
C LEU A 144 -4.12 0.11 -7.47
N ARG A 145 -3.54 1.28 -7.16
CA ARG A 145 -4.08 2.58 -7.59
C ARG A 145 -3.91 2.86 -9.08
N VAL A 146 -2.92 2.27 -9.73
CA VAL A 146 -2.78 2.31 -11.19
C VAL A 146 -3.93 1.55 -11.86
N ILE A 147 -4.38 0.45 -11.25
CA ILE A 147 -5.51 -0.36 -11.75
C ILE A 147 -6.84 0.33 -11.46
N ASN A 148 -7.04 0.77 -10.21
CA ASN A 148 -8.23 1.45 -9.76
C ASN A 148 -7.87 2.70 -8.93
N PRO A 149 -7.89 3.90 -9.55
CA PRO A 149 -7.58 5.15 -8.83
C PRO A 149 -8.55 5.49 -7.69
N SER A 150 -9.76 4.93 -7.71
CA SER A 150 -10.78 5.12 -6.68
C SER A 150 -10.67 4.15 -5.51
N ILE A 151 -9.67 3.26 -5.51
CA ILE A 151 -9.51 2.27 -4.44
C ILE A 151 -9.21 2.95 -3.10
N GLY A 152 -10.05 2.66 -2.12
CA GLY A 152 -9.91 3.11 -0.75
C GLY A 152 -8.94 2.23 0.03
N VAL A 153 -8.06 2.87 0.79
CA VAL A 153 -7.07 2.24 1.65
C VAL A 153 -7.36 2.64 3.10
N ALA A 154 -7.44 1.65 4.00
CA ALA A 154 -7.51 1.88 5.44
C ALA A 154 -6.26 1.32 6.13
N ILE A 155 -5.51 2.22 6.76
CA ILE A 155 -4.38 1.92 7.64
C ILE A 155 -4.95 1.84 9.06
N LEU A 156 -4.86 0.66 9.67
CA LEU A 156 -5.56 0.33 10.89
C LEU A 156 -4.61 -0.11 12.00
N SER A 157 -4.91 0.30 13.22
CA SER A 157 -4.30 -0.21 14.45
C SER A 157 -5.38 -0.26 15.56
N PRO A 158 -5.14 -0.90 16.72
CA PRO A 158 -6.17 -1.05 17.75
C PRO A 158 -6.83 0.29 18.15
N ASP A 159 -6.01 1.33 18.33
CA ASP A 159 -6.41 2.68 18.72
C ASP A 159 -6.35 3.71 17.58
N GLY A 160 -5.83 3.32 16.41
CA GLY A 160 -5.58 4.22 15.28
C GLY A 160 -4.42 5.20 15.52
N ASN A 161 -3.60 5.00 16.54
CA ASN A 161 -2.48 5.89 16.90
C ASN A 161 -1.16 5.13 17.11
N SER A 162 -1.11 3.82 16.83
CA SER A 162 0.12 3.03 16.97
C SER A 162 1.30 3.63 16.18
N ALA A 163 2.51 3.44 16.70
CA ALA A 163 3.74 3.90 16.06
C ALA A 163 3.92 3.30 14.66
N LEU A 164 3.54 2.03 14.45
CA LEU A 164 3.55 1.40 13.13
C LEU A 164 2.54 2.03 12.15
N SER A 165 1.30 2.29 12.59
CA SER A 165 0.30 2.94 11.72
C SER A 165 0.72 4.36 11.34
N THR A 166 1.37 5.06 12.27
CA THR A 166 2.02 6.34 12.04
C THR A 166 3.15 6.22 11.02
N ALA A 167 3.99 5.19 11.13
CA ALA A 167 5.07 4.93 10.18
C ALA A 167 4.57 4.65 8.77
N VAL A 168 3.53 3.82 8.61
CA VAL A 168 2.92 3.54 7.30
C VAL A 168 2.36 4.84 6.69
N ALA A 169 1.60 5.62 7.45
CA ALA A 169 1.05 6.89 6.98
C ALA A 169 2.16 7.91 6.60
N MET A 170 3.22 8.02 7.40
CA MET A 170 4.37 8.87 7.08
C MET A 170 5.11 8.38 5.83
N SER A 171 5.32 7.07 5.68
CA SER A 171 5.98 6.50 4.50
C SER A 171 5.17 6.77 3.22
N PHE A 172 3.84 6.77 3.32
CA PHE A 172 2.95 7.15 2.23
C PHE A 172 3.15 8.62 1.82
N TYR A 173 3.32 9.54 2.76
CA TYR A 173 3.61 10.94 2.47
C TYR A 173 5.00 11.16 1.87
N MET A 174 6.01 10.49 2.41
CA MET A 174 7.36 10.45 1.85
C MET A 174 7.35 9.95 0.41
N ASP A 175 6.55 8.92 0.13
CA ASP A 175 6.49 8.31 -1.19
C ASP A 175 5.63 9.05 -2.20
N THR A 176 4.48 9.58 -1.77
CA THR A 176 3.51 10.21 -2.67
C THR A 176 3.79 11.71 -2.85
N TYR A 177 4.19 12.40 -1.78
CA TYR A 177 4.31 13.86 -1.74
C TYR A 177 5.75 14.35 -1.53
N ASN A 178 6.72 13.43 -1.42
CA ASN A 178 8.12 13.74 -1.18
C ASN A 178 8.34 14.55 0.11
N PHE A 179 7.51 14.34 1.12
CA PHE A 179 7.69 14.97 2.42
C PHE A 179 8.82 14.27 3.17
N ASN A 180 9.73 15.05 3.77
CA ASN A 180 10.71 14.48 4.69
C ASN A 180 10.06 14.02 6.01
N PHE A 181 10.88 13.47 6.92
CA PHE A 181 10.40 12.97 8.22
C PHE A 181 9.55 14.01 8.98
N ASP A 182 10.09 15.21 9.21
CA ASP A 182 9.42 16.24 10.00
C ASP A 182 8.15 16.77 9.34
N ALA A 183 8.17 16.97 8.02
CA ALA A 183 7.00 17.41 7.27
C ALA A 183 5.88 16.37 7.29
N SER A 184 6.24 15.08 7.12
CA SER A 184 5.30 13.96 7.17
C SER A 184 4.65 13.86 8.55
N PHE A 185 5.46 13.91 9.62
CA PHE A 185 4.95 13.81 10.98
C PHE A 185 4.07 15.01 11.35
N ARG A 186 4.51 16.24 11.02
CA ARG A 186 3.76 17.48 11.30
C ARG A 186 2.40 17.48 10.60
N ASN A 187 2.37 17.12 9.32
CA ASN A 187 1.13 17.05 8.55
C ASN A 187 0.17 15.99 9.14
N LEU A 188 0.69 14.80 9.43
CA LEU A 188 -0.11 13.72 10.01
C LEU A 188 -0.70 14.13 11.37
N LYS A 189 0.11 14.76 12.23
CA LYS A 189 -0.34 15.24 13.54
C LYS A 189 -1.34 16.39 13.47
N SER A 190 -1.32 17.20 12.41
CA SER A 190 -2.37 18.21 12.20
C SER A 190 -3.73 17.60 11.85
N ILE A 191 -3.74 16.45 11.17
CA ILE A 191 -4.95 15.73 10.77
C ILE A 191 -5.47 14.88 11.94
N ARG A 192 -4.56 14.24 12.68
CA ARG A 192 -4.87 13.37 13.81
C ARG A 192 -3.99 13.73 15.02
N PRO A 193 -4.41 14.71 15.84
CA PRO A 193 -3.64 15.19 16.99
C PRO A 193 -3.38 14.16 18.08
N SER A 194 -4.17 13.08 18.12
CA SER A 194 -4.03 11.97 19.08
C SER A 194 -2.79 11.10 18.84
N ILE A 195 -2.11 11.23 17.70
CA ILE A 195 -0.89 10.47 17.42
C ILE A 195 0.22 10.84 18.39
N HIS A 196 0.75 9.81 19.05
CA HIS A 196 1.86 9.93 19.99
C HIS A 196 3.12 10.47 19.31
N THR A 197 3.91 11.24 20.05
CA THR A 197 5.22 11.67 19.58
C THR A 197 6.17 10.49 19.63
N LEU A 198 6.79 10.15 18.50
CA LEU A 198 7.86 9.16 18.44
C LEU A 198 9.05 9.66 19.27
N ASN A 199 9.48 8.87 20.25
CA ASN A 199 10.50 9.25 21.20
C ASN A 199 11.71 8.30 21.12
N TYR A 200 12.87 8.86 20.81
CA TYR A 200 14.16 8.16 20.71
C TYR A 200 14.56 7.35 21.96
N GLN A 201 13.96 7.64 23.12
CA GLN A 201 14.20 6.89 24.36
C GLN A 201 13.49 5.52 24.38
N PHE A 202 12.46 5.33 23.55
CA PHE A 202 11.81 4.03 23.37
C PHE A 202 12.43 3.31 22.17
N TYR A 203 12.83 2.06 22.39
CA TYR A 203 13.54 1.28 21.38
C TYR A 203 12.72 1.06 20.10
N ASP A 204 11.43 0.77 20.23
CA ASP A 204 10.54 0.57 19.08
C ASP A 204 10.36 1.85 18.26
N ASP A 205 10.18 2.99 18.93
CA ASP A 205 10.11 4.30 18.28
C ASP A 205 11.43 4.62 17.57
N LEU A 206 12.58 4.35 18.20
CA LEU A 206 13.89 4.54 17.59
C LEU A 206 14.03 3.71 16.29
N ILE A 207 13.65 2.43 16.31
CA ILE A 207 13.67 1.58 15.11
C ILE A 207 12.79 2.16 14.01
N ILE A 208 11.57 2.60 14.36
CA ILE A 208 10.62 3.18 13.42
C ILE A 208 11.19 4.45 12.79
N MET A 209 11.72 5.36 13.61
CA MET A 209 12.29 6.63 13.15
C MET A 209 13.48 6.40 12.21
N GLU A 210 14.39 5.50 12.58
CA GLU A 210 15.55 5.18 11.73
C GLU A 210 15.14 4.47 10.44
N SER A 211 14.14 3.59 10.50
CA SER A 211 13.58 2.93 9.30
C SER A 211 12.94 3.94 8.34
N LEU A 212 12.20 4.91 8.85
CA LEU A 212 11.58 5.98 8.07
C LEU A 212 12.60 6.91 7.41
N LYS A 213 13.65 7.31 8.13
CA LYS A 213 14.73 8.14 7.58
C LYS A 213 15.45 7.41 6.45
N LYS A 214 15.83 6.15 6.67
CA LYS A 214 16.48 5.31 5.64
C LYS A 214 15.57 5.08 4.44
N PHE A 215 14.29 4.80 4.68
CA PHE A 215 13.28 4.68 3.64
C PHE A 215 13.19 5.94 2.78
N TYR A 216 13.08 7.12 3.41
CA TYR A 216 12.99 8.39 2.69
C TYR A 216 14.21 8.66 1.81
N GLN A 217 15.41 8.45 2.37
CA GLN A 217 16.66 8.65 1.64
C GLN A 217 16.75 7.75 0.40
N GLU A 218 16.57 6.44 0.58
CA GLU A 218 16.61 5.48 -0.52
C GLU A 218 15.48 5.71 -1.54
N ASN A 219 14.30 6.14 -1.08
CA ASN A 219 13.19 6.46 -2.00
C ASN A 219 13.48 7.69 -2.87
N ILE A 220 14.19 8.69 -2.33
CA ILE A 220 14.64 9.84 -3.13
C ILE A 220 15.67 9.41 -4.16
N GLU A 221 16.66 8.61 -3.75
CA GLU A 221 17.70 8.10 -4.64
C GLU A 221 17.07 7.33 -5.81
N ILE A 222 16.16 6.40 -5.53
CA ILE A 222 15.42 5.64 -6.55
C ILE A 222 14.67 6.57 -7.51
N LYS A 223 13.99 7.61 -7.01
CA LYS A 223 13.22 8.54 -7.84
C LYS A 223 14.11 9.42 -8.71
N GLN A 224 15.26 9.84 -8.20
CA GLN A 224 16.23 10.64 -8.95
C GLN A 224 16.92 9.80 -10.03
N GLU A 225 17.26 8.55 -9.74
CA GLU A 225 17.88 7.64 -10.70
C GLU A 225 16.91 7.17 -11.79
N ASN A 226 15.61 7.05 -11.47
CA ASN A 226 14.60 6.46 -12.36
C ASN A 226 13.52 7.44 -12.84
N ASP A 227 13.85 8.73 -12.98
CA ASP A 227 12.92 9.83 -13.31
C ASP A 227 12.07 9.56 -14.58
N SER A 228 12.52 8.68 -15.47
CA SER A 228 11.85 8.29 -16.72
C SER A 228 10.86 7.11 -16.62
N LEU A 229 10.95 6.23 -15.62
CA LEU A 229 10.14 5.00 -15.52
C LEU A 229 8.81 5.19 -14.78
N LEU A 230 8.71 6.17 -13.88
CA LEU A 230 7.49 6.44 -13.09
C LEU A 230 6.64 7.61 -13.64
N THR A 231 7.22 8.46 -14.49
CA THR A 231 6.53 9.61 -15.12
C THR A 231 5.94 9.29 -16.49
N THR A 232 6.31 8.15 -17.09
CA THR A 232 5.72 7.67 -18.35
C THR A 232 4.37 7.01 -18.08
N ASN A 233 3.38 7.85 -17.80
CA ASN A 233 2.03 7.58 -18.29
C ASN A 233 2.13 7.32 -19.81
N CYS A 234 1.98 6.06 -20.23
CA CYS A 234 1.88 5.63 -21.64
C CYS A 234 0.70 6.25 -22.43
N LYS A 235 0.07 7.31 -21.91
CA LYS A 235 -0.97 8.09 -22.58
C LYS A 235 -0.60 9.56 -22.86
N SER A 236 0.64 9.97 -22.61
CA SER A 236 1.15 11.27 -23.07
C SER A 236 2.16 11.13 -24.21
N LYS A 237 1.89 10.27 -25.21
CA LYS A 237 2.28 10.60 -26.59
C LYS A 237 1.39 11.76 -27.04
N ARG A 238 1.69 12.97 -26.57
CA ARG A 238 1.22 14.19 -27.22
C ARG A 238 1.60 14.06 -28.69
N LYS A 239 0.60 14.16 -29.55
CA LYS A 239 0.76 14.54 -30.96
C LYS A 239 1.83 15.63 -31.07
N GLN A 240 3.04 15.24 -31.43
CA GLN A 240 3.89 16.02 -32.30
C GLN A 240 3.93 15.26 -33.62
N GLU A 241 2.79 15.24 -34.31
CA GLU A 241 2.80 15.19 -35.77
C GLU A 241 3.44 16.51 -36.22
N TYR A 242 4.77 16.55 -36.29
CA TYR A 242 5.42 17.44 -37.23
C TYR A 242 5.12 16.90 -38.62
N ILE A 243 4.00 17.34 -39.18
CA ILE A 243 3.80 17.38 -40.62
C ILE A 243 4.82 18.38 -41.14
N SER A 244 5.96 17.89 -41.61
CA SER A 244 6.74 18.57 -42.65
C SER A 244 6.88 17.59 -43.79
N VAL A 245 5.95 17.72 -44.72
CA VAL A 245 5.95 17.03 -46.01
C VAL A 245 7.20 17.44 -46.76
N GLY A 246 7.88 16.46 -47.34
CA GLY A 246 9.14 16.62 -48.06
C GLY A 246 9.08 17.62 -49.22
N GLY A 247 10.25 18.17 -49.50
CA GLY A 247 10.58 18.86 -50.74
C GLY A 247 12.07 18.67 -51.01
N GLU A 248 12.41 17.64 -51.77
CA GLU A 248 13.74 17.44 -52.31
C GLU A 248 14.10 18.62 -53.23
N HIS A 249 15.18 19.33 -52.91
CA HIS A 249 15.91 20.13 -53.90
C HIS A 249 17.36 19.67 -53.94
N LYS A 250 17.60 18.73 -54.86
CA LYS A 250 18.92 18.53 -55.48
C LYS A 250 19.34 19.87 -56.10
N ARG A 251 20.36 20.52 -55.54
CA ARG A 251 21.16 21.49 -56.31
C ARG A 251 22.31 20.72 -56.96
N SER A 252 22.24 20.64 -58.28
CA SER A 252 23.33 20.19 -59.14
C SER A 252 24.50 21.15 -59.05
N ARG A 253 25.69 20.59 -59.27
CA ARG A 253 26.91 21.32 -59.62
C ARG A 253 26.66 22.21 -60.84
N ASN A 254 27.18 23.44 -60.77
CA ASN A 254 28.13 24.03 -61.70
C ASN A 254 28.88 25.13 -60.97
#